data_AF-A0A3D2YTZ4-F1
#
_entry.id   AF-A0A3D2YTZ4-F1
#
_cell.length_a   1.000
_cell.length_b   1.000
_cell.length_c   1.000
_cell.angle_alpha   90.00
_cell.angle_beta   90.00
_cell.angle_gamma   90.00
#
_symmetry.space_group_name_H-M   'P 1'
#
loop_
_entity.id
_entity.type
_entity.pdbx_description
1 polymer ?
#
loop_
_entity_poly.entity_id
_entity_poly.type
_entity_poly.pdbx_seq_one_letter_code
_entity_poly.pdbx_strand_id
1 'polypeptide(L)'
;MAGGTALVIQMKQRLAQPGHVLGLRKVGGLRSIESTPDGVRIGALCTQRQIESSPVVQEQLPLVADAFRKVATPRIGNMATIGGGLVNGDPSQD
;
A
#
# COMPACT_ATOMS: atom_id res chain seq x y z
N MET A 1 0.59 4.74 11.24
CA MET A 1 0.47 3.30 10.92
C MET A 1 -0.66 3.10 9.92
N ALA A 2 -0.25 2.71 8.72
CA ALA A 2 -1.13 2.33 7.61
C ALA A 2 -1.44 0.82 7.68
N GLY A 3 -0.78 0.01 6.84
CA GLY A 3 -0.87 -1.45 6.83
C GLY A 3 -0.16 -2.17 7.98
N GLY A 4 0.93 -1.60 8.47
CA GLY A 4 1.73 -2.17 9.57
C GLY A 4 2.60 -3.37 9.19
N THR A 5 2.68 -3.73 7.90
CA THR A 5 3.45 -4.90 7.42
C THR A 5 4.94 -4.81 7.72
N ALA A 6 5.55 -3.62 7.61
CA ALA A 6 6.96 -3.40 7.97
C ALA A 6 7.14 -3.00 9.44
N LEU A 7 6.47 -1.91 9.86
CA LEU A 7 6.65 -1.33 11.20
C LEU A 7 6.41 -2.33 12.34
N VAL A 8 5.41 -3.21 12.24
CA VAL A 8 5.14 -4.22 13.28
C VAL A 8 6.28 -5.24 13.37
N ILE A 9 6.88 -5.63 12.24
CA ILE A 9 8.03 -6.54 12.22
C ILE A 9 9.24 -5.86 12.86
N GLN A 10 9.53 -4.62 12.46
CA GLN A 10 10.62 -3.81 13.03
C GLN A 10 10.47 -3.63 14.54
N MET A 11 9.25 -3.40 15.05
CA MET A 11 8.98 -3.31 16.49
C MET A 11 9.22 -4.63 17.21
N LYS A 12 8.79 -5.77 16.64
CA LYS A 12 9.04 -7.11 17.21
C LYS A 12 10.54 -7.44 17.28
N GLN A 13 11.30 -6.99 16.28
CA GLN A 13 12.75 -7.14 16.23
C GLN A 13 13.50 -6.05 17.01
N ARG A 14 12.78 -5.13 17.66
CA ARG A 14 13.31 -3.95 18.38
C ARG A 14 14.14 -2.99 17.52
N LEU A 15 14.04 -3.07 16.20
CA LEU A 15 14.63 -2.13 15.25
C LEU A 15 13.92 -0.77 15.26
N ALA A 16 12.63 -0.75 15.63
CA ALA A 16 11.86 0.46 15.83
C ALA A 16 11.18 0.46 17.21
N GLN A 17 11.32 1.55 17.97
CA GLN A 17 10.75 1.68 19.31
C GLN A 17 10.07 3.06 19.46
N PRO A 18 8.99 3.32 18.70
CA PRO A 18 8.33 4.60 18.72
C PRO A 18 7.62 4.84 20.06
N GLY A 19 7.74 6.05 20.62
CA GLY A 19 6.96 6.44 21.81
C GLY A 19 5.45 6.54 21.54
N HIS A 20 5.07 6.81 20.29
CA HIS A 20 3.67 6.90 19.85
C HIS A 20 3.47 6.31 18.46
N VAL A 21 2.27 5.75 18.23
CA VAL A 21 1.86 5.23 16.94
C VAL A 21 0.51 5.83 16.54
N LEU A 22 0.51 6.64 15.49
CA LEU A 22 -0.71 7.27 14.97
C LEU A 22 -1.38 6.39 13.92
N GLY A 23 -2.55 5.84 14.18
CA GLY A 23 -3.31 5.05 13.21
C GLY A 23 -3.93 5.91 12.10
N LEU A 24 -3.69 5.59 10.83
CA LEU A 24 -4.19 6.39 9.70
C LEU A 24 -5.52 5.88 9.12
N ARG A 25 -6.02 4.72 9.57
CA ARG A 25 -7.17 4.02 8.97
C ARG A 25 -8.47 4.85 8.90
N LYS A 26 -8.62 5.84 9.78
CA LYS A 26 -9.81 6.70 9.87
C LYS A 26 -9.67 8.02 9.10
N VAL A 27 -8.51 8.28 8.49
CA VAL A 27 -8.30 9.47 7.68
C VAL A 27 -8.98 9.28 6.33
N GLY A 28 -10.01 10.08 6.06
CA GLY A 28 -10.77 10.05 4.81
C GLY A 28 -9.93 10.49 3.61
N GLY A 29 -10.37 10.13 2.40
CA GLY A 29 -9.74 10.53 1.14
C GLY A 29 -8.43 9.81 0.79
N LEU A 30 -7.88 8.96 1.67
CA LEU A 30 -6.62 8.27 1.42
C LEU A 30 -6.78 6.85 0.86
N ARG A 31 -8.02 6.41 0.58
CA ARG A 31 -8.36 5.04 0.11
C ARG A 31 -9.12 5.01 -1.21
N SER A 32 -9.04 6.07 -2.01
CA SER A 32 -9.67 6.12 -3.33
C SER A 32 -8.67 5.82 -4.46
N ILE A 33 -9.22 5.30 -5.56
CA ILE A 33 -8.51 5.11 -6.81
C ILE A 33 -9.37 5.76 -7.88
N GLU A 34 -8.84 6.78 -8.54
CA GLU A 34 -9.61 7.66 -9.43
C GLU A 34 -8.85 7.92 -10.72
N SER A 35 -9.54 7.82 -11.85
CA SER A 35 -9.03 8.36 -13.11
C SER A 35 -9.09 9.87 -13.08
N THR A 36 -8.04 10.52 -13.56
CA THR A 36 -7.92 11.97 -13.67
C THR A 36 -7.42 12.33 -15.08
N PRO A 37 -7.51 13.60 -15.50
CA PRO A 37 -6.97 14.03 -16.79
C PRO A 37 -5.46 13.74 -16.96
N ASP A 38 -4.71 13.72 -15.86
CA ASP A 38 -3.25 13.53 -15.85
C ASP A 38 -2.83 12.08 -15.56
N GLY A 39 -3.79 11.14 -15.46
CA GLY A 39 -3.55 9.73 -15.15
C GLY A 39 -4.34 9.22 -13.95
N VAL A 40 -3.86 8.18 -13.28
CA VAL A 40 -4.57 7.56 -12.14
C VAL A 40 -4.05 8.11 -10.82
N ARG A 41 -4.95 8.65 -9.99
CA ARG A 41 -4.66 9.01 -8.61
C ARG A 41 -4.97 7.83 -7.69
N ILE A 42 -3.98 7.40 -6.91
CA ILE A 42 -4.10 6.31 -5.94
C ILE A 42 -3.83 6.85 -4.54
N GLY A 43 -4.79 6.66 -3.63
CA GLY A 43 -4.65 7.05 -2.23
C GLY A 43 -3.57 6.23 -1.51
N ALA A 44 -2.80 6.89 -0.63
CA ALA A 44 -1.68 6.27 0.07
C ALA A 44 -2.05 5.05 0.95
N LEU A 45 -3.31 4.95 1.38
CA LEU A 45 -3.84 3.84 2.17
C LEU A 45 -4.56 2.77 1.32
N CYS A 46 -4.56 2.89 -0.01
CA CYS A 46 -4.99 1.81 -0.88
C CYS A 46 -4.05 0.61 -0.72
N THR A 47 -4.63 -0.57 -0.53
CA THR A 47 -3.85 -1.80 -0.39
C THR A 47 -3.42 -2.33 -1.75
N GLN A 48 -2.36 -3.14 -1.79
CA GLN A 48 -1.92 -3.80 -3.03
C GLN A 48 -3.08 -4.60 -3.66
N ARG A 49 -3.90 -5.26 -2.84
CA ARG A 49 -5.09 -5.97 -3.32
C ARG A 49 -6.13 -5.05 -3.97
N GLN A 50 -6.39 -3.89 -3.36
CA GLN A 50 -7.34 -2.92 -3.93
C GLN A 50 -6.84 -2.36 -5.26
N ILE A 51 -5.54 -2.14 -5.39
CA ILE A 51 -4.91 -1.66 -6.62
C ILE A 51 -4.97 -2.74 -7.70
N GLU A 52 -4.58 -3.97 -7.37
CA GLU A 52 -4.65 -5.13 -8.27
C GLU A 52 -6.06 -5.38 -8.84
N SER A 53 -7.08 -5.25 -8.00
CA SER A 53 -8.48 -5.52 -8.38
C SER A 53 -9.23 -4.31 -8.92
N SER A 54 -8.59 -3.13 -9.02
CA SER A 54 -9.27 -1.92 -9.48
C SER A 54 -9.46 -1.94 -11.00
N PRO A 55 -10.69 -1.79 -11.53
CA PRO A 55 -10.91 -1.70 -12.97
C PRO A 55 -10.11 -0.55 -13.62
N VAL A 56 -10.08 0.61 -12.95
CA VAL A 56 -9.32 1.79 -13.41
C VAL A 56 -7.83 1.45 -13.58
N VAL A 57 -7.25 0.69 -12.64
CA VAL A 57 -5.84 0.31 -12.69
C VAL A 57 -5.61 -0.78 -13.73
N GLN A 58 -6.50 -1.76 -13.83
CA GLN A 58 -6.40 -2.82 -14.84
C GLN A 58 -6.48 -2.27 -16.27
N GLU A 59 -7.28 -1.24 -16.50
CA GLU A 59 -7.45 -0.61 -17.80
C GLU A 59 -6.31 0.36 -18.14
N GLN A 60 -5.92 1.24 -17.20
CA GLN A 60 -4.97 2.33 -17.49
C GLN A 60 -3.54 2.03 -17.10
N LEU A 61 -3.32 1.12 -16.14
CA LEU A 61 -2.01 0.75 -15.60
C LEU A 61 -1.88 -0.78 -15.47
N PRO A 62 -2.11 -1.57 -16.54
CA PRO A 62 -2.16 -3.03 -16.45
C PRO A 62 -0.89 -3.67 -15.88
N LEU A 63 0.28 -3.08 -16.16
CA LEU A 63 1.56 -3.56 -15.62
C LEU A 63 1.61 -3.44 -14.08
N VAL A 64 1.03 -2.39 -13.52
CA VAL A 64 0.95 -2.18 -12.06
C VAL A 64 0.04 -3.22 -11.42
N ALA A 65 -1.10 -3.52 -12.05
CA ALA A 65 -2.00 -4.57 -11.58
C ALA A 65 -1.32 -5.95 -11.59
N ASP A 66 -0.59 -6.27 -12.66
CA ASP A 66 0.15 -7.53 -12.79
C ASP A 66 1.30 -7.66 -11.80
N ALA A 67 2.03 -6.58 -11.52
CA ALA A 67 3.08 -6.57 -10.51
C ALA A 67 2.51 -6.92 -9.12
N PHE A 68 1.46 -6.23 -8.68
CA PHE A 68 0.86 -6.49 -7.37
C PHE A 68 0.24 -7.89 -7.25
N ARG A 69 -0.24 -8.47 -8.37
CA ARG A 69 -0.71 -9.86 -8.39
C ARG A 69 0.40 -10.87 -8.11
N LYS A 70 1.64 -10.60 -8.53
CA LYS A 70 2.77 -11.54 -8.44
C LYS A 70 3.58 -11.41 -7.15
N VAL A 71 3.66 -10.20 -6.60
CA VAL A 71 4.59 -9.89 -5.48
C VAL A 71 4.01 -10.25 -4.11
N ALA A 72 2.68 -10.17 -3.92
CA ALA A 72 2.08 -10.23 -2.59
C ALA A 72 1.36 -11.56 -2.31
N THR A 73 1.66 -12.17 -1.15
CA THR A 73 0.77 -13.21 -0.61
C THR A 73 -0.61 -12.62 -0.28
N PRO A 74 -1.70 -13.42 -0.25
CA PRO A 74 -3.04 -12.89 0.02
C PRO A 74 -3.14 -12.08 1.31
N ARG A 75 -2.41 -12.48 2.36
CA ARG A 75 -2.40 -11.76 3.63
C ARG A 75 -1.68 -10.41 3.53
N ILE A 76 -0.51 -10.38 2.90
CA ILE A 76 0.26 -9.15 2.74
C ILE A 76 -0.48 -8.19 1.80
N GLY A 77 -1.00 -8.66 0.67
CA GLY A 77 -1.71 -7.83 -0.29
C GLY A 77 -2.95 -7.13 0.28
N ASN A 78 -3.62 -7.75 1.26
CA ASN A 78 -4.75 -7.16 1.97
C ASN A 78 -4.38 -6.13 3.04
N MET A 79 -3.13 -6.08 3.49
CA MET A 79 -2.68 -5.18 4.54
C MET A 79 -1.71 -4.12 4.05
N ALA A 80 -0.77 -4.48 3.17
CA ALA A 80 0.24 -3.60 2.63
C ALA A 80 -0.42 -2.49 1.82
N THR A 81 -0.18 -1.25 2.23
CA THR A 81 -0.65 -0.05 1.55
C THR A 81 0.44 0.51 0.66
N ILE A 82 0.09 1.05 -0.50
CA ILE A 82 1.08 1.59 -1.45
C ILE A 82 1.99 2.66 -0.83
N GLY A 83 1.43 3.61 -0.08
CA GLY A 83 2.22 4.64 0.61
C GLY A 83 3.08 4.07 1.73
N GLY A 84 2.68 2.93 2.31
CA GLY A 84 3.47 2.20 3.29
C GLY A 84 4.69 1.53 2.66
N GLY A 85 4.55 0.94 1.47
CA GLY A 85 5.65 0.37 0.69
C GLY A 85 6.66 1.45 0.28
N LEU A 86 6.16 2.54 -0.34
CA LEU A 86 6.99 3.65 -0.83
C LEU A 86 7.81 4.31 0.29
N VAL A 87 7.21 4.60 1.45
CA VAL A 87 7.92 5.23 2.58
C VAL A 87 8.85 4.26 3.29
N ASN A 88 8.53 2.96 3.29
CA ASN A 88 9.45 1.96 3.86
C ASN A 88 10.74 1.86 3.04
N GLY A 89 10.67 2.04 1.71
CA GLY A 89 11.85 2.18 0.85
C GLY A 89 12.75 0.95 0.82
N ASP A 90 12.18 -0.24 1.04
CA ASP A 90 12.93 -1.49 0.95
C ASP A 90 13.08 -1.88 -0.52
N PRO A 91 14.31 -2.00 -1.05
CA PRO A 91 14.56 -2.26 -2.47
C PRO A 91 14.05 -3.63 -2.95
N SER A 92 13.63 -4.51 -2.03
CA SER A 92 13.01 -5.80 -2.37
C SER A 92 11.48 -5.74 -2.53
N GLN A 93 10.85 -4.57 -2.34
CA GLN A 93 9.39 -4.40 -2.41
C GLN A 93 8.87 -4.10 -3.84
N ASP A 94 9.76 -3.83 -4.80
CA ASP A 94 9.45 -3.52 -6.21
C ASP A 94 9.63 -4.73 -7.14
#